data_AF-A0A0C2CRE3-F1
#
_entry.id   AF-A0A0C2CRE3-F1
#
_cell.length_a   1.000
_cell.length_b   1.000
_cell.length_c   1.000
_cell.angle_alpha   90.00
_cell.angle_beta   90.00
_cell.angle_gamma   90.00
#
_symmetry.space_group_name_H-M   'P 1'
#
loop_
_entity.id
_entity.type
_entity.pdbx_description
1 polymer ?
#
loop_
_entity_poly.entity_id
_entity_poly.type
_entity_poly.pdbx_seq_one_letter_code
_entity_poly.pdbx_strand_id
1 'polypeptide(L)'
;MSHAAPPPATGQAIPPDDLPQNQPTAEPEPPAEDDDAADLFQTTETPDGVDSSRRESEIYGARIDGLQGEVDDLKERIFRSKARLSVLKETVLHGVLAGSRVIIAHRNLMGSQFRLTKLAVILDGAQIYARTDDSGTLDQEDELTVLDGNIVPGPHTITVELTYQGQGFGVFSYLNGYTFESRSSHNFTAPENGSVRLLSSGFEKGNVTTEMKDRPSIDWQEIPLDASGKPLPQVQRKPSKSPSKSKSKSKSKPATKKPSEPASPTPTANKPAQKPAAQKPAAQKPAAGD
;
A
#
# COMPACT_ATOMS: atom_id res chain seq x y z
N MET A 1 4.70 39.01 -40.09
CA MET A 1 3.37 38.88 -39.46
C MET A 1 3.59 38.13 -38.17
N SER A 2 3.60 38.84 -37.05
CA SER A 2 3.99 38.29 -35.75
C SER A 2 2.77 38.34 -34.83
N HIS A 3 2.29 37.18 -34.36
CA HIS A 3 1.21 37.14 -33.39
C HIS A 3 1.75 37.52 -32.00
N ALA A 4 1.42 38.72 -31.54
CA ALA A 4 1.61 39.12 -30.16
C ALA A 4 0.43 38.60 -29.31
N ALA A 5 0.75 37.97 -28.18
CA ALA A 5 -0.25 37.56 -27.20
C ALA A 5 -0.73 38.78 -26.36
N PRO A 6 -2.00 38.84 -25.96
CA PRO A 6 -2.50 39.88 -25.06
C PRO A 6 -2.05 39.64 -23.60
N PRO A 7 -1.89 40.71 -22.78
CA PRO A 7 -1.47 40.59 -21.39
C PRO A 7 -2.60 40.10 -20.46
N PRO A 8 -2.28 39.47 -19.31
CA PRO A 8 -3.28 39.10 -18.30
C PRO A 8 -3.81 40.34 -17.57
N ALA A 9 -5.12 40.38 -17.35
CA ALA A 9 -5.79 41.49 -16.67
C ALA A 9 -5.62 41.42 -15.14
N THR A 10 -5.39 42.58 -14.53
CA THR A 10 -5.39 42.79 -13.07
C THR A 10 -6.77 42.47 -12.48
N GLY A 11 -6.78 41.92 -11.26
CA GLY A 11 -8.00 41.41 -10.63
C GLY A 11 -9.10 42.44 -10.40
N GLN A 12 -10.35 41.97 -10.45
CA GLN A 12 -11.51 42.64 -9.87
C GLN A 12 -12.05 41.80 -8.72
N ALA A 13 -12.37 42.46 -7.61
CA ALA A 13 -12.98 41.82 -6.46
C ALA A 13 -14.45 41.46 -6.76
N ILE A 14 -14.85 40.25 -6.37
CA ILE A 14 -16.25 39.81 -6.44
C ILE A 14 -16.92 40.22 -5.11
N PRO A 15 -18.10 40.86 -5.13
CA PRO A 15 -18.83 41.19 -3.91
C PRO A 15 -19.35 39.92 -3.21
N PRO A 16 -19.31 39.83 -1.87
CA PRO A 16 -19.80 38.67 -1.14
C PRO A 16 -21.29 38.81 -0.82
N ASP A 17 -22.16 38.43 -1.75
CA ASP A 17 -23.61 38.42 -1.50
C ASP A 17 -24.32 37.32 -2.31
N ASP A 18 -24.19 36.08 -1.84
CA ASP A 18 -25.29 35.08 -1.89
C ASP A 18 -24.95 33.89 -0.96
N LEU A 19 -25.49 33.91 0.26
CA LEU A 19 -25.57 32.72 1.13
C LEU A 19 -27.05 32.40 1.31
N PRO A 20 -27.51 31.17 1.02
CA PRO A 20 -28.92 30.84 1.15
C PRO A 20 -29.36 30.95 2.61
N GLN A 21 -30.16 31.97 2.90
CA GLN A 21 -30.68 32.22 4.25
C GLN A 21 -31.63 31.09 4.65
N ASN A 22 -31.24 30.37 5.70
CA ASN A 22 -32.01 29.27 6.25
C ASN A 22 -33.26 29.86 6.95
N GLN A 23 -34.45 29.62 6.38
CA GLN A 23 -35.71 30.16 6.90
C GLN A 23 -35.98 29.61 8.31
N PRO A 24 -36.29 30.47 9.30
CA PRO A 24 -36.89 30.01 10.55
C PRO A 24 -38.33 29.59 10.27
N THR A 25 -38.63 28.30 10.45
CA THR A 25 -40.01 27.80 10.47
C THR A 25 -40.79 28.46 11.60
N ALA A 26 -42.02 28.90 11.33
CA ALA A 26 -42.89 29.52 12.32
C ALA A 26 -43.28 28.54 13.44
N GLU A 27 -43.15 29.00 14.68
CA GLU A 27 -43.65 28.35 15.90
C GLU A 27 -45.00 29.00 16.27
N PRO A 28 -46.03 28.23 16.68
CA PRO A 28 -47.37 28.79 16.90
C PRO A 28 -47.47 29.62 18.19
N GLU A 29 -48.16 30.76 18.10
CA GLU A 29 -48.41 31.67 19.23
C GLU A 29 -49.32 31.03 20.31
N PRO A 30 -49.07 31.29 21.60
CA PRO A 30 -50.08 31.09 22.64
C PRO A 30 -51.16 32.19 22.58
N PRO A 31 -52.42 31.91 22.96
CA PRO A 31 -53.48 32.92 22.99
C PRO A 31 -53.25 33.94 24.11
N ALA A 32 -53.77 35.15 23.90
CA ALA A 32 -53.75 36.23 24.89
C ALA A 32 -54.65 35.92 26.10
N GLU A 33 -54.22 36.37 27.28
CA GLU A 33 -55.02 36.45 28.50
C GLU A 33 -55.26 37.93 28.82
N ASP A 34 -56.53 38.31 28.99
CA ASP A 34 -56.93 39.67 29.35
C ASP A 34 -56.70 39.95 30.86
N ASP A 35 -56.20 41.14 31.18
CA ASP A 35 -56.22 41.70 32.54
C ASP A 35 -57.66 42.10 32.91
N ASP A 36 -58.21 41.51 33.98
CA ASP A 36 -59.29 42.15 34.75
C ASP A 36 -59.18 41.78 36.23
N ALA A 37 -59.26 42.79 37.10
CA ALA A 37 -58.89 42.69 38.52
C ALA A 37 -60.07 42.91 39.48
N ALA A 38 -60.11 42.09 40.53
CA ALA A 38 -61.02 42.14 41.68
C ALA A 38 -62.52 41.85 41.36
N ASP A 39 -63.34 41.34 42.27
CA ASP A 39 -63.24 41.20 43.73
C ASP A 39 -64.04 39.95 44.20
N LEU A 40 -64.16 39.77 45.52
CA LEU A 40 -65.02 38.85 46.30
C LEU A 40 -64.34 37.61 46.88
N PHE A 41 -63.76 37.86 48.05
CA PHE A 41 -63.53 36.89 49.13
C PHE A 41 -64.68 35.88 49.32
N GLN A 42 -64.34 34.60 49.45
CA GLN A 42 -65.10 33.70 50.31
C GLN A 42 -64.16 32.79 51.10
N THR A 43 -64.17 32.98 52.42
CA THR A 43 -63.34 32.24 53.41
C THR A 43 -64.09 31.00 53.89
N THR A 44 -63.33 30.04 54.46
CA THR A 44 -63.79 28.79 55.13
C THR A 44 -64.21 27.67 54.14
N GLU A 45 -63.91 26.38 54.34
CA GLU A 45 -63.42 25.66 55.52
C GLU A 45 -62.31 24.63 55.16
N THR A 46 -61.30 24.46 56.02
CA THR A 46 -60.42 23.28 56.02
C THR A 46 -60.88 22.29 57.10
N PRO A 47 -61.30 21.06 56.74
CA PRO A 47 -61.50 20.00 57.72
C PRO A 47 -60.16 19.36 58.10
N ASP A 48 -59.95 19.23 59.40
CA ASP A 48 -58.69 18.78 60.01
C ASP A 48 -58.53 17.24 60.03
N GLY A 49 -57.28 16.78 60.13
CA GLY A 49 -56.98 15.63 61.00
C GLY A 49 -56.97 14.17 60.48
N VAL A 50 -57.08 13.85 59.18
CA VAL A 50 -56.99 12.42 58.73
C VAL A 50 -56.11 12.12 57.51
N ASP A 51 -55.50 13.13 56.90
CA ASP A 51 -55.07 13.02 55.50
C ASP A 51 -53.60 13.42 55.25
N SER A 52 -52.82 13.70 56.31
CA SER A 52 -51.38 14.00 56.19
C SER A 52 -50.56 12.78 55.75
N SER A 53 -50.71 11.64 56.41
CA SER A 53 -49.99 10.40 56.04
C SER A 53 -50.41 9.84 54.68
N ARG A 54 -51.68 10.07 54.28
CA ARG A 54 -52.20 9.68 52.98
C ARG A 54 -51.60 10.54 51.87
N ARG A 55 -51.67 11.87 52.01
CA ARG A 55 -50.99 12.82 51.11
C ARG A 55 -49.49 12.62 51.08
N GLU A 56 -48.83 12.34 52.19
CA GLU A 56 -47.41 11.99 52.22
C GLU A 56 -47.15 10.73 51.37
N SER A 57 -47.93 9.66 51.55
CA SER A 57 -47.79 8.43 50.75
C SER A 57 -48.05 8.66 49.24
N GLU A 58 -48.97 9.55 48.89
CA GLU A 58 -49.27 9.95 47.51
C GLU A 58 -48.13 10.78 46.89
N ILE A 59 -47.53 11.70 47.67
CA ILE A 59 -46.35 12.49 47.27
C ILE A 59 -45.10 11.60 47.12
N TYR A 60 -44.91 10.61 48.00
CA TYR A 60 -43.84 9.62 47.83
C TYR A 60 -44.09 8.73 46.59
N GLY A 61 -45.32 8.29 46.35
CA GLY A 61 -45.71 7.55 45.14
C GLY A 61 -45.37 8.34 43.87
N ALA A 62 -45.83 9.58 43.77
CA ALA A 62 -45.54 10.48 42.65
C ALA A 62 -44.03 10.71 42.44
N ARG A 63 -43.23 10.73 43.53
CA ARG A 63 -41.77 10.86 43.43
C ARG A 63 -41.09 9.58 42.95
N ILE A 64 -41.59 8.41 43.33
CA ILE A 64 -41.10 7.12 42.83
C ILE A 64 -41.45 6.95 41.35
N ASP A 65 -42.66 7.32 40.93
CA ASP A 65 -43.07 7.30 39.51
C ASP A 65 -42.20 8.25 38.67
N GLY A 66 -41.90 9.45 39.18
CA GLY A 66 -40.96 10.38 38.55
C GLY A 66 -39.54 9.81 38.41
N LEU A 67 -38.99 9.21 39.48
CA LEU A 67 -37.68 8.54 39.43
C LEU A 67 -37.69 7.32 38.48
N GLN A 68 -38.81 6.62 38.35
CA GLN A 68 -38.94 5.50 37.43
C GLN A 68 -38.98 5.97 35.97
N GLY A 69 -39.65 7.09 35.68
CA GLY A 69 -39.57 7.79 34.39
C GLY A 69 -38.14 8.22 34.05
N GLU A 70 -37.43 8.88 34.98
CA GLU A 70 -36.02 9.26 34.79
C GLU A 70 -35.11 8.05 34.52
N VAL A 71 -35.36 6.92 35.20
CA VAL A 71 -34.64 5.66 35.00
C VAL A 71 -34.94 5.03 33.65
N ASP A 72 -36.18 5.08 33.17
CA ASP A 72 -36.56 4.52 31.86
C ASP A 72 -36.07 5.41 30.70
N ASP A 73 -36.08 6.73 30.83
CA ASP A 73 -35.41 7.66 29.92
C ASP A 73 -33.89 7.46 29.89
N LEU A 74 -33.27 7.20 31.05
CA LEU A 74 -31.85 6.90 31.14
C LEU A 74 -31.54 5.53 30.51
N LYS A 75 -32.39 4.52 30.69
CA LYS A 75 -32.28 3.23 29.98
C LYS A 75 -32.35 3.45 28.48
N GLU A 76 -33.38 4.13 27.96
CA GLU A 76 -33.51 4.39 26.52
C GLU A 76 -32.28 5.14 25.98
N ARG A 77 -31.79 6.15 26.70
CA ARG A 77 -30.55 6.86 26.34
C ARG A 77 -29.33 5.93 26.33
N ILE A 78 -29.19 5.04 27.30
CA ILE A 78 -28.10 4.06 27.37
C ILE A 78 -28.22 3.00 26.27
N PHE A 79 -29.42 2.46 26.01
CA PHE A 79 -29.68 1.49 24.96
C PHE A 79 -29.44 2.09 23.58
N ARG A 80 -29.93 3.30 23.30
CA ARG A 80 -29.67 4.05 22.08
C ARG A 80 -28.18 4.38 21.90
N SER A 81 -27.50 4.75 22.98
CA SER A 81 -26.05 5.01 22.96
C SER A 81 -25.25 3.73 22.71
N LYS A 82 -25.62 2.62 23.35
CA LYS A 82 -25.01 1.29 23.16
C LYS A 82 -25.26 0.75 21.76
N ALA A 83 -26.46 0.93 21.20
CA ALA A 83 -26.80 0.56 19.83
C ALA A 83 -25.98 1.39 18.83
N ARG A 84 -25.92 2.71 19.00
CA ARG A 84 -25.04 3.60 18.21
C ARG A 84 -23.57 3.20 18.31
N LEU A 85 -23.08 2.89 19.52
CA LEU A 85 -21.71 2.42 19.72
C LEU A 85 -21.45 1.03 19.13
N SER A 86 -22.43 0.12 19.09
CA SER A 86 -22.29 -1.17 18.40
C SER A 86 -22.20 -0.96 16.90
N VAL A 87 -23.12 -0.19 16.32
CA VAL A 87 -23.11 0.15 14.89
C VAL A 87 -21.83 0.90 14.51
N LEU A 88 -21.36 1.84 15.33
CA LEU A 88 -20.12 2.58 15.07
C LEU A 88 -18.88 1.68 15.26
N LYS A 89 -18.88 0.79 16.25
CA LYS A 89 -17.84 -0.24 16.42
C LYS A 89 -17.80 -1.16 15.22
N GLU A 90 -18.95 -1.67 14.77
CA GLU A 90 -19.07 -2.48 13.57
C GLU A 90 -18.60 -1.69 12.34
N THR A 91 -19.00 -0.44 12.16
CA THR A 91 -18.59 0.41 11.03
C THR A 91 -17.10 0.70 11.03
N VAL A 92 -16.46 0.92 12.18
CA VAL A 92 -15.00 1.11 12.29
C VAL A 92 -14.26 -0.22 12.08
N LEU A 93 -14.78 -1.34 12.60
CA LEU A 93 -14.21 -2.66 12.35
C LEU A 93 -14.31 -3.08 10.87
N HIS A 94 -15.41 -2.75 10.17
CA HIS A 94 -15.61 -3.10 8.77
C HIS A 94 -15.07 -2.04 7.79
N GLY A 95 -14.90 -0.77 8.22
CA GLY A 95 -14.49 0.34 7.35
C GLY A 95 -13.01 0.74 7.46
N VAL A 96 -12.34 0.43 8.57
CA VAL A 96 -10.91 0.79 8.79
C VAL A 96 -10.07 -0.43 9.17
N LEU A 97 -10.66 -1.49 9.74
CA LEU A 97 -9.94 -2.73 10.10
C LEU A 97 -10.14 -3.90 9.13
N ALA A 98 -11.08 -3.84 8.17
CA ALA A 98 -11.27 -4.88 7.14
C ALA A 98 -10.38 -4.70 5.91
N GLY A 99 -9.20 -4.10 6.10
CA GLY A 99 -8.18 -3.92 5.06
C GLY A 99 -6.88 -4.58 5.48
N SER A 100 -6.25 -5.30 4.57
CA SER A 100 -4.93 -5.89 4.79
C SER A 100 -3.90 -4.78 4.96
N ARG A 101 -3.14 -4.77 6.06
CA ARG A 101 -2.06 -3.79 6.23
C ARG A 101 -0.84 -4.21 5.41
N VAL A 102 -0.41 -3.34 4.51
CA VAL A 102 0.74 -3.56 3.64
C VAL A 102 1.80 -2.50 3.92
N ILE A 103 3.03 -2.97 4.14
CA ILE A 103 4.22 -2.13 4.26
C ILE A 103 5.03 -2.32 2.98
N ILE A 104 5.03 -1.33 2.09
CA ILE A 104 5.84 -1.33 0.87
C ILE A 104 7.14 -0.58 1.17
N ALA A 105 8.26 -1.25 0.94
CA ALA A 105 9.59 -0.66 1.09
C ALA A 105 10.42 -0.86 -0.18
N HIS A 106 11.32 0.09 -0.43
CA HIS A 106 12.35 -0.02 -1.43
C HIS A 106 13.74 0.05 -0.78
N ARG A 107 14.65 -0.80 -1.23
CA ARG A 107 16.05 -0.83 -0.81
C ARG A 107 16.96 -0.79 -2.01
N ASN A 108 17.92 0.14 -2.03
CA ASN A 108 18.95 0.17 -3.05
C ASN A 108 20.15 -0.69 -2.62
N LEU A 109 20.52 -1.67 -3.44
CA LEU A 109 21.70 -2.53 -3.31
C LEU A 109 22.64 -2.43 -4.53
N MET A 110 22.42 -1.42 -5.38
CA MET A 110 23.33 -1.11 -6.48
C MET A 110 24.68 -0.61 -5.96
N GLY A 111 25.76 -0.83 -6.71
CA GLY A 111 27.07 -0.28 -6.39
C GLY A 111 27.17 1.22 -6.70
N SER A 112 28.23 1.87 -6.19
CA SER A 112 28.51 3.31 -6.33
C SER A 112 28.60 3.85 -7.76
N GLN A 113 28.53 2.97 -8.77
CA GLN A 113 28.52 3.32 -10.19
C GLN A 113 27.10 3.66 -10.70
N PHE A 114 26.07 3.50 -9.87
CA PHE A 114 24.67 3.76 -10.18
C PHE A 114 24.01 4.52 -9.03
N ARG A 115 23.77 5.82 -9.22
CA ARG A 115 23.01 6.64 -8.27
C ARG A 115 21.53 6.52 -8.57
N LEU A 116 20.70 6.16 -7.59
CA LEU A 116 19.24 6.22 -7.73
C LEU A 116 18.79 7.69 -7.83
N THR A 117 18.20 8.09 -8.97
CA THR A 117 17.67 9.45 -9.19
C THR A 117 16.15 9.51 -9.23
N LYS A 118 15.46 8.40 -9.54
CA LYS A 118 13.99 8.32 -9.49
C LYS A 118 13.52 6.99 -8.94
N LEU A 119 12.55 7.05 -8.04
CA LEU A 119 11.72 5.92 -7.60
C LEU A 119 10.26 6.27 -7.85
N ALA A 120 9.57 5.47 -8.66
CA ALA A 120 8.13 5.50 -8.80
C ALA A 120 7.55 4.12 -8.44
N VAL A 121 6.46 4.13 -7.67
CA VAL A 121 5.75 2.92 -7.27
C VAL A 121 4.29 3.04 -7.64
N ILE A 122 3.80 2.01 -8.32
CA ILE A 122 2.46 1.92 -8.89
C ILE A 122 1.82 0.68 -8.28
N LEU A 123 0.63 0.82 -7.69
CA LEU A 123 -0.16 -0.27 -7.14
C LEU A 123 -1.50 -0.32 -7.88
N ASP A 124 -1.81 -1.47 -8.48
CA ASP A 124 -3.01 -1.72 -9.28
C ASP A 124 -3.25 -0.67 -10.40
N GLY A 125 -2.16 -0.14 -10.96
CA GLY A 125 -2.17 0.90 -11.99
C GLY A 125 -2.22 2.34 -11.47
N ALA A 126 -2.49 2.57 -10.17
CA ALA A 126 -2.43 3.88 -9.55
C ALA A 126 -1.01 4.17 -9.03
N GLN A 127 -0.43 5.31 -9.38
CA GLN A 127 0.87 5.73 -8.85
C GLN A 127 0.72 6.19 -7.39
N ILE A 128 1.13 5.33 -6.46
CA ILE A 128 1.08 5.61 -5.01
C ILE A 128 2.29 6.41 -4.51
N TYR A 129 3.39 6.40 -5.27
CA TYR A 129 4.61 7.09 -4.89
C TYR A 129 5.41 7.58 -6.11
N ALA A 130 6.00 8.75 -5.96
CA ALA A 130 6.94 9.34 -6.90
C ALA A 130 7.95 10.19 -6.13
N ARG A 131 9.24 9.88 -6.25
CA ARG A 131 10.32 10.78 -5.82
C ARG A 131 11.36 10.83 -6.94
N THR A 132 11.79 12.05 -7.29
CA THR A 132 12.90 12.30 -8.21
C THR A 132 13.85 13.26 -7.51
N ASP A 133 15.13 12.91 -7.46
CA ASP A 133 16.19 13.68 -6.83
C ASP A 133 17.54 13.41 -7.51
N ASP A 134 18.06 14.39 -8.22
CA ASP A 134 19.38 14.31 -8.87
C ASP A 134 20.54 14.59 -7.89
N SER A 135 20.26 15.19 -6.73
CA SER A 135 21.29 15.53 -5.73
C SER A 135 21.92 14.28 -5.09
N GLY A 136 21.18 13.16 -5.05
CA GLY A 136 21.63 11.88 -4.53
C GLY A 136 21.33 11.68 -3.04
N THR A 137 20.35 12.38 -2.48
CA THR A 137 19.79 12.07 -1.16
C THR A 137 18.96 10.79 -1.20
N LEU A 138 18.25 10.53 -2.31
CA LEU A 138 17.51 9.29 -2.55
C LEU A 138 18.39 8.02 -2.53
N ASP A 139 19.68 8.17 -2.84
CA ASP A 139 20.66 7.09 -2.86
C ASP A 139 21.29 6.81 -1.47
N GLN A 140 21.14 7.74 -0.52
CA GLN A 140 21.69 7.64 0.84
C GLN A 140 20.75 6.92 1.82
N GLU A 141 19.46 6.77 1.48
CA GLU A 141 18.49 6.02 2.29
C GLU A 141 18.64 4.52 2.01
N ASP A 142 19.25 3.77 2.94
CA ASP A 142 19.40 2.30 2.88
C ASP A 142 18.08 1.56 2.62
N GLU A 143 16.99 2.06 3.22
CA GLU A 143 15.64 1.57 3.00
C GLU A 143 14.62 2.71 3.11
N LEU A 144 13.85 2.91 2.03
CA LEU A 144 12.81 3.92 1.92
C LEU A 144 11.44 3.24 2.04
N THR A 145 10.69 3.58 3.10
CA THR A 145 9.29 3.15 3.25
C THR A 145 8.39 4.00 2.34
N VAL A 146 7.74 3.32 1.40
CA VAL A 146 6.91 3.90 0.33
C VAL A 146 5.47 4.03 0.77
N LEU A 147 4.95 3.01 1.46
CA LEU A 147 3.60 2.94 1.99
C LEU A 147 3.61 2.14 3.29
N ASP A 148 2.90 2.62 4.30
CA ASP A 148 2.45 1.82 5.44
C ASP A 148 0.97 2.16 5.65
N GLY A 149 0.08 1.25 5.26
CA GLY A 149 -1.35 1.51 5.25
C GLY A 149 -2.18 0.27 4.91
N ASN A 150 -3.50 0.42 4.93
CA ASN A 150 -4.45 -0.66 4.66
C ASN A 150 -4.89 -0.62 3.19
N ILE A 151 -4.91 -1.79 2.54
CA ILE A 151 -5.50 -1.98 1.21
C ILE A 151 -6.62 -3.04 1.27
N VAL A 152 -7.46 -3.09 0.25
CA VAL A 152 -8.48 -4.14 0.11
C VAL A 152 -7.80 -5.51 0.15
N PRO A 153 -8.32 -6.54 0.86
CA PRO A 153 -7.72 -7.88 0.79
C PRO A 153 -7.93 -8.53 -0.59
N GLY A 154 -6.94 -9.29 -1.07
CA GLY A 154 -7.02 -9.97 -2.36
C GLY A 154 -5.73 -9.94 -3.18
N PRO A 155 -5.78 -10.26 -4.48
CA PRO A 155 -4.64 -10.18 -5.38
C PRO A 155 -4.39 -8.75 -5.85
N HIS A 156 -3.14 -8.28 -5.73
CA HIS A 156 -2.69 -6.97 -6.17
C HIS A 156 -1.49 -7.08 -7.11
N THR A 157 -1.35 -6.10 -7.99
CA THR A 157 -0.19 -5.95 -8.87
C THR A 157 0.57 -4.70 -8.49
N ILE A 158 1.79 -4.84 -7.99
CA ILE A 158 2.71 -3.73 -7.81
C ILE A 158 3.63 -3.63 -9.03
N THR A 159 4.01 -2.41 -9.40
CA THR A 159 5.11 -2.11 -10.31
C THR A 159 6.02 -1.10 -9.64
N VAL A 160 7.33 -1.37 -9.66
CA VAL A 160 8.38 -0.43 -9.26
C VAL A 160 9.16 -0.04 -10.50
N GLU A 161 9.33 1.26 -10.69
CA GLU A 161 10.15 1.87 -11.73
C GLU A 161 11.28 2.67 -11.08
N LEU A 162 12.51 2.33 -11.44
CA LEU A 162 13.73 2.94 -10.94
C LEU A 162 14.46 3.59 -12.11
N THR A 163 14.97 4.80 -11.88
CA THR A 163 15.91 5.45 -12.80
C THR A 163 17.21 5.70 -12.05
N TYR A 164 18.31 5.24 -12.65
CA TYR A 164 19.66 5.38 -12.12
C TYR A 164 20.50 6.25 -13.05
N GLN A 165 21.27 7.18 -12.49
CA GLN A 165 22.32 7.88 -13.23
C GLN A 165 23.64 7.13 -13.08
N GLY A 166 24.35 6.89 -14.19
CA GLY A 166 25.69 6.35 -14.15
C GLY A 166 26.68 7.28 -13.45
N GLN A 167 27.49 6.74 -12.56
CA GLN A 167 28.55 7.45 -11.83
C GLN A 167 29.90 6.83 -12.24
N GLY A 168 30.55 7.46 -13.21
CA GLY A 168 31.75 6.93 -13.87
C GLY A 168 33.04 7.57 -13.34
N PHE A 169 33.96 6.75 -12.82
CA PHE A 169 35.30 7.19 -12.42
C PHE A 169 36.40 6.59 -13.31
N GLY A 170 37.43 7.37 -13.62
CA GLY A 170 38.56 6.95 -14.45
C GLY A 170 38.13 6.43 -15.82
N VAL A 171 38.49 5.18 -16.13
CA VAL A 171 38.13 4.50 -17.40
C VAL A 171 36.62 4.29 -17.57
N PHE A 172 35.82 4.41 -16.50
CA PHE A 172 34.36 4.32 -16.54
C PHE A 172 33.66 5.68 -16.67
N SER A 173 34.39 6.78 -16.80
CA SER A 173 33.85 8.15 -16.91
C SER A 173 32.80 8.35 -18.01
N TYR A 174 32.78 7.50 -19.03
CA TYR A 174 31.73 7.48 -20.05
C TYR A 174 30.33 7.24 -19.47
N LEU A 175 30.20 6.53 -18.34
CA LEU A 175 28.92 6.23 -17.69
C LEU A 175 28.16 7.48 -17.23
N ASN A 176 28.85 8.61 -16.98
CA ASN A 176 28.22 9.83 -16.46
C ASN A 176 27.16 10.43 -17.39
N GLY A 177 27.23 10.13 -18.70
CA GLY A 177 26.23 10.54 -19.69
C GLY A 177 25.08 9.54 -19.90
N TYR A 178 25.04 8.44 -19.14
CA TYR A 178 24.01 7.40 -19.28
C TYR A 178 23.06 7.35 -18.10
N THR A 179 21.80 7.21 -18.44
CA THR A 179 20.70 6.94 -17.52
C THR A 179 20.23 5.52 -17.78
N PHE A 180 19.95 4.76 -16.71
CA PHE A 180 19.51 3.39 -16.76
C PHE A 180 18.13 3.26 -16.10
N GLU A 181 17.20 2.61 -16.79
CA GLU A 181 15.85 2.39 -16.29
C GLU A 181 15.67 0.92 -15.94
N SER A 182 15.14 0.64 -14.75
CA SER A 182 14.77 -0.71 -14.32
C SER A 182 13.30 -0.71 -13.92
N ARG A 183 12.52 -1.62 -14.51
CA ARG A 183 11.10 -1.79 -14.19
C ARG A 183 10.83 -3.25 -13.87
N SER A 184 10.10 -3.48 -12.79
CA SER A 184 9.66 -4.81 -12.41
C SER A 184 8.24 -4.76 -11.88
N SER A 185 7.44 -5.76 -12.23
CA SER A 185 6.06 -5.93 -11.78
C SER A 185 5.96 -7.23 -11.01
N HIS A 186 5.24 -7.21 -9.89
CA HIS A 186 5.08 -8.36 -9.02
C HIS A 186 3.63 -8.48 -8.55
N ASN A 187 3.15 -9.71 -8.45
CA ASN A 187 1.79 -10.02 -8.05
C ASN A 187 1.84 -10.63 -6.66
N PHE A 188 1.21 -9.99 -5.68
CA PHE A 188 1.17 -10.45 -4.29
C PHE A 188 -0.29 -10.57 -3.83
N THR A 189 -0.54 -11.37 -2.79
CA THR A 189 -1.87 -11.46 -2.17
C THR A 189 -1.85 -10.79 -0.81
N ALA A 190 -2.68 -9.76 -0.64
CA ALA A 190 -2.84 -9.08 0.63
C ALA A 190 -3.77 -9.91 1.54
N PRO A 191 -3.28 -10.41 2.70
CA PRO A 191 -4.06 -11.31 3.56
C PRO A 191 -5.27 -10.60 4.21
N GLU A 192 -6.43 -11.26 4.23
CA GLU A 192 -7.68 -10.77 4.86
C GLU A 192 -7.50 -10.38 6.34
N ASN A 193 -6.70 -11.15 7.07
CA ASN A 193 -6.41 -10.94 8.48
C ASN A 193 -4.90 -11.05 8.71
N GLY A 194 -4.21 -9.91 8.78
CA GLY A 194 -2.77 -9.88 9.05
C GLY A 194 -2.09 -8.66 8.46
N SER A 195 -0.79 -8.78 8.23
CA SER A 195 0.00 -7.77 7.55
C SER A 195 1.02 -8.42 6.61
N VAL A 196 1.43 -7.73 5.56
CA VAL A 196 2.52 -8.19 4.68
C VAL A 196 3.46 -7.03 4.38
N ARG A 197 4.76 -7.28 4.49
CA ARG A 197 5.80 -6.35 4.06
C ARG A 197 6.35 -6.82 2.71
N LEU A 198 6.27 -5.94 1.73
CA LEU A 198 6.78 -6.17 0.39
C LEU A 198 8.02 -5.29 0.21
N LEU A 199 9.19 -5.92 0.19
CA LEU A 199 10.46 -5.27 -0.02
C LEU A 199 10.90 -5.46 -1.47
N SER A 200 11.01 -4.35 -2.20
CA SER A 200 11.68 -4.31 -3.51
C SER A 200 13.15 -3.98 -3.30
N SER A 201 14.06 -4.75 -3.91
CA SER A 201 15.51 -4.53 -3.80
C SER A 201 16.11 -4.29 -5.18
N GLY A 202 16.61 -3.08 -5.45
CA GLY A 202 17.35 -2.77 -6.69
C GLY A 202 18.79 -3.29 -6.60
N PHE A 203 19.25 -4.14 -7.51
CA PHE A 203 20.56 -4.78 -7.44
C PHE A 203 21.24 -4.95 -8.81
N GLU A 204 22.57 -4.99 -8.81
CA GLU A 204 23.37 -5.27 -10.01
C GLU A 204 23.34 -6.76 -10.34
N LYS A 205 22.58 -7.12 -11.38
CA LYS A 205 22.55 -8.45 -11.97
C LYS A 205 23.67 -8.61 -13.01
N GLY A 206 24.29 -9.78 -13.04
CA GLY A 206 25.15 -10.20 -14.14
C GLY A 206 26.57 -10.57 -13.72
N ASN A 207 27.44 -10.69 -14.71
CA ASN A 207 28.86 -10.99 -14.54
C ASN A 207 29.72 -9.92 -15.26
N VAL A 208 31.04 -10.11 -15.27
CA VAL A 208 31.98 -9.23 -15.98
C VAL A 208 31.72 -9.10 -17.50
N THR A 209 30.92 -9.99 -18.11
CA THR A 209 30.52 -9.91 -19.53
C THR A 209 29.12 -9.33 -19.75
N THR A 210 28.36 -9.01 -18.70
CA THR A 210 27.03 -8.38 -18.82
C THR A 210 27.17 -6.89 -19.12
N GLU A 211 26.51 -6.43 -20.18
CA GLU A 211 26.44 -5.02 -20.56
C GLU A 211 25.89 -4.17 -19.42
N MET A 212 26.45 -2.97 -19.20
CA MET A 212 26.11 -2.12 -18.06
C MET A 212 24.62 -1.77 -18.00
N LYS A 213 23.98 -1.63 -19.18
CA LYS A 213 22.55 -1.31 -19.33
C LYS A 213 21.61 -2.40 -18.79
N ASP A 214 22.04 -3.66 -18.82
CA ASP A 214 21.22 -4.82 -18.45
C ASP A 214 21.46 -5.26 -16.99
N ARG A 215 22.29 -4.52 -16.24
CA ARG A 215 22.61 -4.82 -14.84
C ARG A 215 21.53 -4.40 -13.83
N PRO A 216 20.93 -3.21 -13.92
CA PRO A 216 19.93 -2.78 -12.93
C PRO A 216 18.72 -3.70 -12.94
N SER A 217 18.54 -4.47 -11.88
CA SER A 217 17.46 -5.45 -11.72
C SER A 217 16.76 -5.26 -10.39
N ILE A 218 15.53 -5.75 -10.26
CA ILE A 218 14.71 -5.61 -9.04
C ILE A 218 14.34 -7.01 -8.56
N ASP A 219 14.73 -7.32 -7.32
CA ASP A 219 14.30 -8.50 -6.56
C ASP A 219 13.09 -8.16 -5.68
N TRP A 220 12.29 -9.17 -5.33
CA TRP A 220 11.07 -9.03 -4.56
C TRP A 220 11.05 -10.00 -3.37
N GLN A 221 10.84 -9.46 -2.18
CA GLN A 221 10.73 -10.25 -0.95
C GLN A 221 9.40 -9.96 -0.25
N GLU A 222 8.55 -10.98 -0.21
CA GLU A 222 7.32 -11.00 0.59
C GLU A 222 7.62 -11.54 1.99
N ILE A 223 7.38 -10.71 2.99
CA ILE A 223 7.52 -11.05 4.40
C ILE A 223 6.12 -10.96 5.05
N PRO A 224 5.42 -12.08 5.26
CA PRO A 224 4.19 -12.06 6.05
C PRO A 224 4.52 -11.62 7.48
N LEU A 225 3.76 -10.67 8.00
CA LEU A 225 3.90 -10.10 9.33
C LEU A 225 2.73 -10.54 10.21
N ASP A 226 3.01 -10.86 11.47
CA ASP A 226 1.98 -11.09 12.47
C ASP A 226 1.29 -9.77 12.89
N ALA A 227 0.21 -9.87 13.68
CA ALA A 227 -0.50 -8.71 14.22
C ALA A 227 0.34 -7.84 15.18
N SER A 228 1.56 -8.26 15.52
CA SER A 228 2.55 -7.50 16.30
C SER A 228 3.68 -6.92 15.43
N GLY A 229 3.59 -7.02 14.10
CA GLY A 229 4.59 -6.52 13.15
C GLY A 229 5.87 -7.36 13.05
N LYS A 230 5.88 -8.59 13.58
CA LYS A 230 7.04 -9.50 13.52
C LYS A 230 6.94 -10.42 12.29
N PRO A 231 8.07 -10.76 11.64
CA PRO A 231 8.07 -11.69 10.52
C PRO A 231 7.60 -13.08 10.97
N LEU A 232 6.54 -13.57 10.35
CA LEU A 232 6.05 -14.93 10.55
C LEU A 232 7.11 -15.93 10.06
N PRO A 233 7.43 -16.99 10.82
CA PRO A 233 8.37 -18.00 10.37
C PRO A 233 7.89 -18.63 9.06
N GLN A 234 8.69 -18.53 8.00
CA GLN A 234 8.40 -19.24 6.75
C GLN A 234 8.30 -20.73 7.05
N VAL A 235 7.09 -21.28 6.95
CA VAL A 235 6.85 -22.72 7.11
C VAL A 235 7.51 -23.42 5.93
N GLN A 236 8.75 -23.87 6.14
CA GLN A 236 9.49 -24.67 5.18
C GLN A 236 8.69 -25.94 4.88
N ARG A 237 7.91 -25.90 3.79
CA ARG A 237 7.31 -27.08 3.19
C ARG A 237 8.44 -27.98 2.71
N LYS A 238 8.91 -28.84 3.61
CA LYS A 238 9.93 -29.86 3.32
C LYS A 238 9.49 -30.61 2.06
N PRO A 239 10.29 -30.63 0.98
CA PRO A 239 9.92 -31.37 -0.21
C PRO A 239 9.72 -32.84 0.16
N SER A 240 8.54 -33.38 -0.14
CA SER A 240 8.20 -34.77 0.11
C SER A 240 9.13 -35.66 -0.71
N LYS A 241 10.02 -36.39 -0.02
CA LYS A 241 10.91 -37.35 -0.67
C LYS A 241 10.08 -38.45 -1.32
N SER A 242 10.03 -38.44 -2.66
CA SER A 242 9.62 -39.59 -3.46
C SER A 242 10.49 -40.81 -3.09
N PRO A 243 9.93 -42.01 -2.92
CA PRO A 243 10.71 -43.18 -2.50
C PRO A 243 11.62 -43.66 -3.64
N SER A 244 12.91 -43.32 -3.56
CA SER A 244 13.91 -43.79 -4.52
C SER A 244 14.17 -45.29 -4.36
N LYS A 245 13.94 -46.03 -5.45
CA LYS A 245 14.11 -47.48 -5.62
C LYS A 245 15.43 -48.00 -5.02
N SER A 246 15.35 -49.14 -4.33
CA SER A 246 16.47 -49.81 -3.68
C SER A 246 17.59 -50.20 -4.66
N LYS A 247 18.84 -50.00 -4.26
CA LYS A 247 20.00 -50.65 -4.89
C LYS A 247 20.97 -51.17 -3.82
N SER A 248 21.45 -52.39 -4.04
CA SER A 248 22.10 -53.25 -3.06
C SER A 248 23.54 -52.84 -2.73
N LYS A 249 23.97 -53.18 -1.50
CA LYS A 249 25.37 -53.15 -1.08
C LYS A 249 26.19 -54.22 -1.81
N SER A 250 27.38 -53.87 -2.27
CA SER A 250 28.55 -54.76 -2.19
C SER A 250 29.81 -53.92 -1.92
N LYS A 251 30.73 -54.48 -1.13
CA LYS A 251 32.00 -53.85 -0.71
C LYS A 251 33.14 -54.37 -1.58
N SER A 252 34.09 -53.51 -1.99
CA SER A 252 35.54 -53.80 -1.85
C SER A 252 36.46 -52.65 -2.33
N LYS A 253 37.52 -52.43 -1.54
CA LYS A 253 38.83 -51.78 -1.78
C LYS A 253 39.77 -52.46 -0.76
N PRO A 254 41.12 -52.53 -0.89
CA PRO A 254 42.08 -51.51 -1.39
C PRO A 254 43.09 -52.12 -2.41
N ALA A 255 44.19 -51.55 -2.92
CA ALA A 255 44.77 -50.21 -3.19
C ALA A 255 46.16 -50.44 -3.88
N THR A 256 46.72 -49.39 -4.51
CA THR A 256 48.17 -49.17 -4.82
C THR A 256 48.99 -50.15 -5.68
N LYS A 257 49.41 -49.71 -6.88
CA LYS A 257 50.81 -49.27 -7.19
C LYS A 257 50.94 -48.67 -8.62
N LYS A 258 51.93 -47.78 -8.81
CA LYS A 258 52.46 -47.17 -10.07
C LYS A 258 53.75 -47.96 -10.48
N PRO A 259 54.54 -47.61 -11.53
CA PRO A 259 54.29 -46.97 -12.85
C PRO A 259 54.86 -47.79 -14.05
N SER A 260 54.50 -47.44 -15.32
CA SER A 260 55.46 -47.34 -16.46
C SER A 260 54.79 -47.07 -17.83
N GLU A 261 55.45 -46.23 -18.64
CA GLU A 261 55.36 -46.11 -20.11
C GLU A 261 56.33 -47.12 -20.79
N PRO A 262 56.47 -47.23 -22.14
CA PRO A 262 55.66 -46.69 -23.25
C PRO A 262 55.26 -47.78 -24.30
N ALA A 263 54.51 -47.40 -25.36
CA ALA A 263 54.73 -47.83 -26.76
C ALA A 263 53.55 -47.47 -27.70
N SER A 264 53.85 -46.83 -28.84
CA SER A 264 52.98 -46.75 -30.03
C SER A 264 53.21 -48.00 -30.92
N PRO A 265 52.30 -48.40 -31.83
CA PRO A 265 52.16 -47.70 -33.12
C PRO A 265 50.73 -47.58 -33.73
N THR A 266 50.61 -46.65 -34.68
CA THR A 266 49.53 -46.45 -35.70
C THR A 266 49.45 -47.63 -36.70
N PRO A 267 48.47 -47.72 -37.68
CA PRO A 267 47.63 -46.68 -38.33
C PRO A 267 46.11 -47.01 -38.40
N THR A 268 45.18 -46.17 -38.88
CA THR A 268 44.95 -45.78 -40.30
C THR A 268 43.71 -44.87 -40.46
N ALA A 269 43.78 -43.83 -41.32
CA ALA A 269 42.70 -43.05 -41.99
C ALA A 269 41.52 -42.46 -41.16
N ASN A 270 40.88 -41.33 -41.52
CA ASN A 270 40.85 -40.59 -42.79
C ASN A 270 40.69 -39.06 -42.58
N LYS A 271 41.03 -38.23 -43.59
CA LYS A 271 41.02 -36.74 -43.53
C LYS A 271 39.65 -36.09 -43.86
N PRO A 272 39.45 -34.79 -43.54
CA PRO A 272 38.19 -34.06 -43.71
C PRO A 272 38.11 -33.16 -44.96
N ALA A 273 36.89 -32.72 -45.28
CA ALA A 273 36.57 -31.56 -46.14
C ALA A 273 35.36 -30.86 -45.50
N GLN A 274 35.35 -29.57 -45.13
CA GLN A 274 35.66 -28.29 -45.80
C GLN A 274 34.40 -27.53 -46.27
N LYS A 275 34.26 -26.32 -45.71
CA LYS A 275 33.42 -25.19 -46.16
C LYS A 275 34.07 -24.59 -47.43
N PRO A 276 33.31 -24.02 -48.37
CA PRO A 276 32.99 -22.57 -48.33
C PRO A 276 31.47 -22.36 -48.56
N ALA A 277 30.88 -21.20 -48.90
CA ALA A 277 31.40 -19.87 -49.26
C ALA A 277 30.51 -18.73 -48.70
N ALA A 278 30.51 -17.58 -49.38
CA ALA A 278 29.82 -16.33 -49.09
C ALA A 278 29.19 -15.74 -50.37
N GLN A 279 28.12 -14.92 -50.28
CA GLN A 279 27.68 -14.04 -51.37
C GLN A 279 26.76 -12.88 -50.92
N LYS A 280 27.18 -11.66 -51.27
CA LYS A 280 26.44 -10.37 -51.38
C LYS A 280 27.42 -9.41 -52.12
N PRO A 281 27.02 -8.28 -52.74
CA PRO A 281 25.67 -7.76 -52.99
C PRO A 281 25.38 -7.42 -54.47
N ALA A 282 24.12 -7.07 -54.77
CA ALA A 282 23.74 -6.38 -56.00
C ALA A 282 23.05 -5.06 -55.65
N ALA A 283 23.40 -3.98 -56.36
CA ALA A 283 22.85 -2.64 -56.17
C ALA A 283 21.67 -2.38 -57.12
N GLN A 284 20.65 -1.65 -56.65
CA GLN A 284 19.60 -1.11 -57.52
C GLN A 284 19.90 0.35 -57.87
N LYS A 285 19.60 0.70 -59.12
CA LYS A 285 19.76 2.03 -59.71
C LYS A 285 18.37 2.70 -59.75
N PRO A 286 18.23 3.99 -59.36
CA PRO A 286 16.97 4.70 -59.52
C PRO A 286 16.73 5.05 -61.00
N ALA A 287 15.48 4.96 -61.44
CA ALA A 287 15.03 5.45 -62.74
C ALA A 287 14.58 6.92 -62.62
N ALA A 288 14.86 7.71 -63.66
CA ALA A 288 14.25 9.02 -63.83
C ALA A 288 12.84 8.86 -64.42
N GLY A 289 11.94 9.78 -64.07
CA GLY A 289 10.65 9.99 -64.72
C GLY A 289 10.47 11.48 -65.00
N ASP A 290 9.82 11.78 -66.13
CA ASP A 290 9.40 13.10 -66.60
C ASP A 290 8.56 13.88 -65.56
#